data_AF-A0A1B7MIJ1-F1
#
_entry.id   AF-A0A1B7MIJ1-F1
#
_cell.length_a   1.000
_cell.length_b   1.000
_cell.length_c   1.000
_cell.angle_alpha   90.00
_cell.angle_beta   90.00
_cell.angle_gamma   90.00
#
_symmetry.space_group_name_H-M   'P 1'
#
loop_
_entity.id
_entity.type
_entity.pdbx_description
1 polymer ?
#
loop_
_entity_poly.entity_id
_entity_poly.type
_entity_poly.pdbx_seq_one_letter_code
_entity_poly.pdbx_strand_id
1 'polypeptide(L)' 'KLPFLEDENGAPIPDSIIDAIRKTLRGAWSELLKRNLAPTSWGKLTASGIQLMNSVMESAHPIFRLANNGWKLDYL' A
#
# COMPACT_ATOMS: atom_id res chain seq x y z
N LYS A 1 -4.66 -14.81 -5.84
CA LYS A 1 -3.20 -14.71 -5.55
C LYS A 1 -2.65 -13.48 -6.25
N LEU A 2 -1.81 -12.70 -5.57
CA LEU A 2 -1.12 -11.52 -6.11
C LEU A 2 0.35 -11.90 -6.31
N PRO A 3 0.74 -12.43 -7.49
CA PRO A 3 2.07 -13.02 -7.68
C PRO A 3 3.21 -12.00 -7.57
N PHE A 4 2.93 -10.70 -7.74
CA PHE A 4 3.89 -9.61 -7.56
C PHE A 4 4.18 -9.28 -6.08
N LEU A 5 3.38 -9.83 -5.17
CA LEU A 5 3.63 -9.77 -3.73
C LEU A 5 4.43 -11.00 -3.33
N GLU A 6 5.73 -10.86 -3.47
CA GLU A 6 6.74 -11.85 -3.15
C GLU A 6 7.69 -11.35 -2.06
N ASP A 7 8.24 -12.27 -1.29
CA ASP A 7 9.26 -11.97 -0.28
C ASP A 7 10.63 -11.68 -0.91
N GLU A 8 11.64 -11.49 -0.08
CA GLU A 8 13.01 -11.19 -0.50
C GLU A 8 13.66 -12.28 -1.37
N ASN A 9 13.11 -13.50 -1.37
CA ASN A 9 13.59 -14.63 -2.15
C ASN A 9 12.74 -14.88 -3.41
N GLY A 10 11.76 -14.00 -3.70
CA GLY A 10 10.84 -14.16 -4.82
C GLY A 10 9.75 -15.21 -4.57
N ALA A 11 9.52 -15.62 -3.31
CA ALA A 11 8.45 -16.55 -2.97
C ALA A 11 7.13 -15.77 -2.75
N PRO A 12 5.98 -16.23 -3.27
CA PRO A 12 4.70 -15.58 -3.02
C PRO A 12 4.38 -15.50 -1.52
N ILE A 13 3.92 -14.34 -1.06
CA ILE A 13 3.54 -14.18 0.35
C ILE A 13 2.23 -14.93 0.66
N PRO A 14 2.04 -15.45 1.88
CA PRO A 14 0.80 -16.11 2.30
C PRO A 14 -0.42 -15.18 2.24
N ASP A 15 -1.61 -15.75 2.01
CA ASP A 15 -2.87 -14.98 1.95
C ASP A 15 -3.15 -14.21 3.25
N SER A 16 -2.73 -14.73 4.41
CA SER A 16 -2.85 -14.04 5.70
C SER A 16 -2.07 -12.72 5.75
N ILE A 17 -0.91 -12.65 5.07
CA ILE A 17 -0.12 -11.43 4.96
C ILE A 17 -0.79 -10.47 3.97
N ILE A 18 -1.36 -10.98 2.88
CA ILE A 18 -2.14 -10.16 1.94
C ILE A 18 -3.34 -9.50 2.64
N ASP A 19 -4.03 -10.23 3.52
CA ASP A 19 -5.14 -9.68 4.30
C ASP A 19 -4.68 -8.60 5.30
N ALA A 20 -3.52 -8.80 5.93
CA ALA A 20 -2.90 -7.78 6.79
C ALA A 20 -2.53 -6.51 5.99
N ILE A 21 -1.95 -6.67 4.80
CA ILE A 21 -1.64 -5.57 3.87
C ILE A 21 -2.91 -4.79 3.52
N ARG A 22 -3.97 -5.48 3.10
CA ARG A 22 -5.26 -4.84 2.76
C ARG A 22 -5.88 -4.12 3.96
N LYS A 23 -5.74 -4.67 5.16
CA LYS A 23 -6.22 -4.01 6.39
C LYS A 23 -5.46 -2.71 6.66
N THR A 24 -4.12 -2.72 6.53
CA THR A 24 -3.31 -1.50 6.63
C THR A 24 -3.69 -0.48 5.57
N LEU A 25 -3.88 -0.92 4.31
CA LEU A 25 -4.28 -0.05 3.20
C LEU A 25 -5.60 0.70 3.49
N ARG A 26 -6.63 -0.03 3.96
CA ARG A 26 -7.91 0.57 4.35
C ARG A 26 -7.77 1.53 5.54
N GLY A 27 -6.89 1.22 6.48
CA GLY A 27 -6.55 2.12 7.58
C GLY A 27 -5.92 3.42 7.08
N ALA A 28 -4.92 3.33 6.21
CA ALA A 28 -4.25 4.48 5.61
C ALA A 28 -5.21 5.34 4.77
N TRP A 29 -6.13 4.72 4.03
CA TRP A 29 -7.21 5.44 3.33
C TRP A 29 -8.12 6.20 4.30
N SER A 30 -8.44 5.59 5.44
CA SER A 30 -9.24 6.26 6.48
C SER A 30 -8.51 7.48 7.07
N GLU A 31 -7.18 7.41 7.19
CA GLU A 31 -6.37 8.56 7.61
C GLU A 31 -6.35 9.68 6.56
N LEU A 32 -6.31 9.35 5.27
CA LEU A 32 -6.46 10.34 4.20
C LEU A 32 -7.81 11.06 4.29
N LEU A 33 -8.90 10.33 4.54
CA LEU A 33 -10.24 10.90 4.70
C LEU A 33 -10.29 11.88 5.87
N LYS A 34 -9.75 11.49 7.04
CA LYS A 34 -9.68 12.36 8.23
C LYS A 34 -8.90 13.66 7.98
N ARG A 35 -7.92 13.62 7.09
CA ARG A 35 -7.06 14.77 6.75
C ARG A 35 -7.57 15.59 5.57
N ASN A 36 -8.74 15.27 5.00
CA ASN A 36 -9.24 15.85 3.75
C ASN A 36 -8.26 15.73 2.57
N LEU A 37 -7.46 14.65 2.56
CA LEU A 37 -6.48 14.34 1.50
C LEU A 37 -6.95 13.21 0.57
N ALA A 38 -8.04 12.51 0.93
CA ALA A 38 -8.57 11.43 0.11
C ALA A 38 -9.25 11.98 -1.15
N PRO A 39 -8.81 11.56 -2.35
CA PRO A 39 -9.51 11.90 -3.58
C PRO A 39 -10.79 11.07 -3.75
N THR A 40 -11.57 11.43 -4.76
CA THR A 40 -12.78 10.67 -5.18
C THR A 40 -12.46 9.27 -5.70
N SER A 41 -11.24 9.04 -6.19
CA SER A 41 -10.78 7.73 -6.66
C SER A 41 -9.27 7.56 -6.45
N TRP A 42 -8.81 6.31 -6.28
CA TRP A 42 -7.40 5.98 -6.02
C TRP A 42 -6.42 6.67 -6.99
N GLY A 43 -6.69 6.59 -8.30
CA GLY A 43 -5.84 7.20 -9.33
C GLY A 43 -5.82 8.74 -9.37
N LYS A 44 -6.53 9.42 -8.47
CA LYS A 44 -6.55 10.88 -8.33
C LYS A 44 -5.87 11.37 -7.05
N LEU A 45 -5.13 10.49 -6.37
CA LEU A 45 -4.43 10.83 -5.13
C LEU A 45 -3.43 11.96 -5.38
N THR A 46 -3.42 12.98 -4.52
CA THR A 46 -2.43 14.05 -4.59
C THR A 46 -1.05 13.49 -4.25
N ALA A 47 0.03 14.17 -4.66
CA ALA A 47 1.39 13.76 -4.33
C ALA A 47 1.61 13.60 -2.81
N SER A 48 1.02 14.47 -1.99
CA SER A 48 1.07 14.36 -0.53
C SER A 48 0.27 13.18 0.01
N GLY A 49 -0.87 12.85 -0.61
CA GLY A 49 -1.61 11.63 -0.32
C GLY A 49 -0.78 10.38 -0.64
N ILE A 50 -0.07 10.38 -1.77
CA ILE A 50 0.75 9.24 -2.22
C ILE A 50 1.89 9.03 -1.23
N GLN A 51 2.58 10.11 -0.85
CA GLN A 51 3.62 10.05 0.17
C GLN A 51 3.11 9.52 1.51
N LEU A 52 1.93 9.95 1.97
CA LEU A 52 1.37 9.45 3.22
C LEU A 52 1.05 7.94 3.13
N MET A 53 0.42 7.51 2.04
CA MET A 53 0.10 6.09 1.83
C MET A 53 1.37 5.24 1.77
N ASN A 54 2.34 5.63 0.95
CA ASN A 54 3.61 4.93 0.82
C ASN A 54 4.33 4.85 2.18
N SER A 55 4.42 5.96 2.91
CA SER A 55 5.07 6.00 4.23
C SER A 55 4.42 5.03 5.23
N VAL A 56 3.09 4.97 5.29
CA VAL A 56 2.36 4.02 6.16
C VAL A 56 2.62 2.58 5.74
N MET A 57 2.52 2.29 4.44
CA MET A 57 2.67 0.93 3.91
C MET A 57 4.10 0.43 4.04
N GLU A 58 5.11 1.24 3.74
CA GLU A 58 6.54 0.91 3.87
C GLU A 58 6.98 0.74 5.33
N SER A 59 6.35 1.48 6.26
CA SER A 59 6.61 1.32 7.69
C SER A 59 6.04 0.02 8.23
N ALA A 60 4.84 -0.36 7.78
CA ALA A 60 4.15 -1.56 8.26
C ALA A 60 4.60 -2.85 7.54
N HIS A 61 4.95 -2.76 6.26
CA HIS A 61 5.20 -3.90 5.37
C HIS A 61 6.46 -3.65 4.54
N PRO A 62 7.63 -4.20 4.95
CA PRO A 62 8.91 -3.95 4.29
C PRO A 62 8.96 -4.26 2.78
N ILE A 63 8.07 -5.15 2.30
CA ILE A 63 7.91 -5.51 0.88
C ILE A 63 7.67 -4.30 -0.04
N PHE A 64 7.13 -3.19 0.50
CA PHE A 64 6.89 -1.97 -0.28
C PHE A 64 8.10 -1.03 -0.33
N ARG A 65 9.10 -1.17 0.56
CA ARG A 65 10.29 -0.29 0.57
C ARG A 65 11.14 -0.41 -0.69
N LEU A 66 11.14 -1.60 -1.29
CA LEU A 66 11.92 -1.92 -2.49
C LEU A 66 11.12 -1.74 -3.78
N ALA A 67 9.82 -1.42 -3.68
CA ALA A 67 9.00 -1.14 -4.83
C ALA A 67 9.22 0.32 -5.23
N ASN A 68 10.04 0.57 -6.26
CA ASN A 68 10.24 1.92 -6.80
C ASN A 68 8.89 2.62 -7.04
N ASN A 69 8.71 3.80 -6.45
CA ASN A 69 7.48 4.59 -6.48
C ASN A 69 6.23 3.93 -5.89
N GLY A 70 6.36 2.84 -5.12
CA GLY A 70 5.23 2.17 -4.49
C GLY A 70 4.29 1.46 -5.46
N TRP A 71 4.72 1.17 -6.70
CA TRP A 71 3.85 0.65 -7.77
C TRP A 71 3.02 -0.59 -7.37
N LYS A 72 3.53 -1.43 -6.47
CA LYS A 72 2.80 -2.60 -5.97
C LYS A 72 1.48 -2.23 -5.28
N LEU A 73 1.36 -1.03 -4.73
CA LEU A 73 0.15 -0.52 -4.09
C LEU A 73 -0.93 -0.14 -5.11
N ASP A 74 -0.57 0.18 -6.35
CA ASP A 74 -1.53 0.53 -7.39
C ASP A 74 -2.37 -0.66 -7.87
N TYR A 75 -1.94 -1.88 -7.52
CA TYR A 75 -2.57 -3.15 -7.91
C TYR A 75 -3.26 -3.89 -6.75
N LEU A 76 -3.43 -3.24 -5.60
CA LEU A 76 -3.99 -3.81 -4.37
C LEU A 76 -5.44 -3.40 -4.10
#